data_AF-A0A1G2UUK9-F1
#
_entry.id   AF-A0A1G2UUK9-F1
#
_cell.length_a   1.000
_cell.length_b   1.000
_cell.length_c   1.000
_cell.angle_alpha   90.00
_cell.angle_beta   90.00
_cell.angle_gamma   90.00
#
_symmetry.space_group_name_H-M   'P 1'
#
loop_
_entity.id
_entity.type
_entity.pdbx_description
1 polymer ?
#
loop_
_entity_poly.entity_id
_entity_poly.type
_entity_poly.pdbx_seq_one_letter_code
_entity_poly.pdbx_strand_id
1 'polypeptide(L)'
;MKDNRSFFEKLTGTLKMDDELVEETENRLSDKPANGEAWFDEDGEEGQLTIDVYQTSGEIVIKSMVAGVKPEDLDIAITRDMVTIKGKRETERFVKDDDYFHRELYWGSFSRTIMLPTEIQVDEAEAVEKHGLLIIRLPKVDKNRQTKLRVKG
;
A
#
# COMPACT_ATOMS: atom_id res chain seq x y z
N MET A 1 -33.33 15.41 -37.73
CA MET A 1 -33.39 15.14 -36.27
C MET A 1 -31.99 15.30 -35.72
N LYS A 2 -31.78 16.13 -34.69
CA LYS A 2 -30.47 16.29 -34.04
C LYS A 2 -30.38 15.31 -32.88
N ASP A 3 -29.34 14.48 -32.88
CA ASP A 3 -29.06 13.48 -31.83
C ASP A 3 -28.50 14.20 -30.59
N ASN A 4 -29.19 14.06 -29.45
CA ASN A 4 -29.01 14.89 -28.26
C ASN A 4 -28.20 14.19 -27.14
N ARG A 5 -27.42 13.17 -27.48
CA ARG A 5 -26.59 12.42 -26.51
C ARG A 5 -25.34 13.18 -26.09
N SER A 6 -25.06 13.16 -24.79
CA SER A 6 -23.90 13.82 -24.18
C SER A 6 -22.59 13.20 -24.69
N PHE A 7 -21.53 14.02 -24.76
CA PHE A 7 -20.19 13.59 -25.20
C PHE A 7 -19.67 12.39 -24.40
N PHE A 8 -19.99 12.33 -23.09
CA PHE A 8 -19.64 11.21 -22.22
C PHE A 8 -20.38 9.92 -22.56
N GLU A 9 -21.69 9.97 -22.89
CA GLU A 9 -22.48 8.78 -23.25
C GLU A 9 -21.99 8.11 -24.55
N LYS A 10 -21.39 8.89 -25.45
CA LYS A 10 -20.78 8.39 -26.69
C LYS A 10 -19.43 7.72 -26.44
N LEU A 11 -18.72 8.14 -25.39
CA LEU A 11 -17.39 7.62 -25.03
C LEU A 11 -17.48 6.35 -24.19
N THR A 12 -18.43 6.30 -23.26
CA THR A 12 -18.57 5.18 -22.32
C THR A 12 -19.48 4.07 -22.84
N GLY A 13 -20.25 4.32 -23.92
CA GLY A 13 -21.16 3.35 -24.51
C GLY A 13 -22.11 2.78 -23.46
N THR A 14 -23.10 3.56 -23.02
CA THR A 14 -24.06 3.18 -21.97
C THR A 14 -24.57 1.74 -22.13
N LEU A 15 -24.08 0.84 -21.28
CA LEU A 15 -24.85 -0.26 -20.73
C LEU A 15 -25.92 0.39 -19.84
N LYS A 16 -27.19 0.09 -20.11
CA LYS A 16 -28.25 0.36 -19.13
C LYS A 16 -28.00 -0.60 -17.96
N MET A 17 -27.79 -0.06 -16.77
CA MET A 17 -27.85 -0.85 -15.55
C MET A 17 -29.31 -1.22 -15.34
N ASP A 18 -29.59 -2.52 -15.34
CA ASP A 18 -30.92 -3.07 -15.05
C ASP A 18 -31.21 -2.92 -13.55
N ASP A 19 -32.43 -2.47 -13.21
CA ASP A 19 -32.89 -2.22 -11.84
C ASP A 19 -32.79 -3.47 -10.92
N GLU A 20 -32.74 -4.68 -11.48
CA GLU A 20 -32.54 -5.94 -10.73
C GLU A 20 -31.17 -6.00 -10.02
N LEU A 21 -30.13 -5.37 -10.58
CA LEU A 21 -28.80 -5.34 -9.96
C LEU A 21 -28.77 -4.46 -8.70
N VAL A 22 -29.65 -3.46 -8.62
CA VAL A 22 -29.72 -2.54 -7.48
C VAL A 22 -30.39 -3.23 -6.28
N GLU A 23 -31.48 -3.97 -6.52
CA GLU A 23 -32.15 -4.74 -5.46
C GLU A 23 -31.29 -5.88 -4.91
N GLU A 24 -30.48 -6.53 -5.76
CA GLU A 24 -29.56 -7.58 -5.31
C GLU A 24 -28.42 -7.01 -4.45
N THR A 25 -28.00 -5.75 -4.70
CA THR A 25 -26.99 -5.08 -3.86
C THR A 25 -27.52 -4.62 -2.50
N GLU A 26 -28.78 -4.16 -2.41
CA GLU A 26 -29.37 -3.75 -1.13
C GLU A 26 -29.65 -4.95 -0.21
N ASN A 27 -30.08 -6.09 -0.76
CA ASN A 27 -30.27 -7.31 0.03
C ASN A 27 -28.96 -7.84 0.62
N ARG A 28 -27.82 -7.71 -0.09
CA ARG A 28 -26.52 -8.18 0.39
C ARG A 28 -25.89 -7.29 1.47
N LEU A 29 -26.35 -6.04 1.61
CA LEU A 29 -25.94 -5.15 2.70
C LEU A 29 -26.67 -5.47 4.03
N SER A 30 -27.76 -6.25 3.98
CA SER A 30 -28.58 -6.56 5.15
C SER A 30 -28.08 -7.74 6.00
N ASP A 31 -27.14 -8.55 5.48
CA ASP A 31 -26.56 -9.71 6.19
C ASP A 31 -25.30 -9.38 7.00
N LYS A 32 -25.07 -8.11 7.35
CA LYS A 32 -23.99 -7.72 8.27
C LYS A 32 -24.42 -7.96 9.73
N PRO A 33 -23.76 -8.84 10.50
CA PRO A 33 -24.05 -8.96 11.93
C PRO A 33 -23.64 -7.66 12.64
N ALA A 34 -24.51 -7.18 13.53
CA ALA A 34 -24.42 -5.88 14.21
C ALA A 34 -23.39 -5.82 15.36
N ASN A 35 -22.41 -6.72 15.40
CA ASN A 35 -21.31 -6.67 16.38
C ASN A 35 -19.99 -6.39 15.65
N GLY A 36 -19.32 -5.31 16.06
CA GLY A 36 -18.14 -4.71 15.42
C GLY A 36 -16.83 -5.50 15.51
N GLU A 37 -16.88 -6.81 15.38
CA GLU A 37 -15.71 -7.70 15.36
C GLU A 37 -15.92 -8.78 14.28
N ALA A 38 -15.75 -8.42 13.02
CA ALA A 38 -15.66 -9.35 11.90
C ALA A 38 -14.94 -8.71 10.71
N TRP A 39 -13.66 -8.35 10.91
CA TRP A 39 -12.76 -7.87 9.85
C TRP A 39 -11.49 -8.72 9.72
N PHE A 40 -11.45 -9.84 10.44
CA PHE A 40 -10.39 -10.83 10.33
C PHE A 40 -10.93 -12.00 9.53
N ASP A 41 -10.71 -11.98 8.22
CA ASP A 41 -10.51 -13.21 7.48
C ASP A 41 -9.22 -13.83 8.06
N GLU A 42 -9.37 -14.79 8.97
CA GLU A 42 -8.29 -15.36 9.81
C GLU A 42 -7.36 -16.31 9.05
N ASP A 43 -7.55 -16.52 7.73
CA ASP A 43 -6.84 -17.52 6.93
C ASP A 43 -6.19 -16.98 5.64
N GLY A 44 -5.96 -15.67 5.53
CA GLY A 44 -5.24 -15.08 4.39
C GLY A 44 -3.73 -15.07 4.62
N GLU A 45 -2.94 -15.81 3.83
CA GLU A 45 -1.48 -15.63 3.78
C GLU A 45 -1.15 -14.16 3.50
N GLU A 46 -0.45 -13.51 4.44
CA GLU A 46 0.02 -12.14 4.29
C GLU A 46 0.97 -12.06 3.09
N GLY A 47 0.62 -11.21 2.12
CA GLY A 47 1.35 -11.08 0.87
C GLY A 47 2.77 -10.61 1.10
N GLN A 48 3.72 -11.17 0.34
CA GLN A 48 5.10 -10.73 0.42
C GLN A 48 5.31 -9.48 -0.45
N LEU A 49 5.65 -8.35 0.18
CA LEU A 49 6.00 -7.15 -0.57
C LEU A 49 7.36 -7.32 -1.25
N THR A 50 7.41 -7.07 -2.55
CA THR A 50 8.64 -7.07 -3.35
C THR A 50 9.40 -5.77 -3.15
N ILE A 51 10.71 -5.86 -3.01
CA ILE A 51 11.57 -4.71 -2.67
C ILE A 51 12.89 -4.78 -3.42
N ASP A 52 13.43 -3.60 -3.71
CA ASP A 52 14.84 -3.40 -4.02
C ASP A 52 15.51 -2.71 -2.83
N VAL A 53 16.70 -3.19 -2.44
CA VAL A 53 17.51 -2.57 -1.38
C VAL A 53 18.92 -2.34 -1.92
N TYR A 54 19.39 -1.12 -1.83
CA TYR A 54 20.76 -0.76 -2.19
C TYR A 54 21.31 0.32 -1.26
N GLN A 55 22.60 0.61 -1.37
CA GLN A 55 23.25 1.64 -0.57
C GLN A 55 24.03 2.61 -1.44
N THR A 56 24.15 3.84 -0.96
CA THR A 56 25.15 4.81 -1.43
C THR A 56 26.24 4.95 -0.34
N SER A 57 27.12 5.94 -0.49
CA SER A 57 28.10 6.27 0.56
C SER A 57 27.43 6.68 1.87
N GLY A 58 26.35 7.46 1.80
CA GLY A 58 25.72 8.08 2.99
C GLY A 58 24.42 7.42 3.46
N GLU A 59 23.77 6.58 2.65
CA GLU A 59 22.42 6.08 2.97
C GLU A 59 22.18 4.65 2.48
N ILE A 60 21.15 4.03 3.05
CA ILE A 60 20.47 2.85 2.50
C ILE A 60 19.18 3.34 1.84
N VAL A 61 18.85 2.80 0.68
CA VAL A 61 17.61 3.12 -0.04
C VAL A 61 16.82 1.84 -0.27
N ILE A 62 15.55 1.87 0.11
CA ILE A 62 14.58 0.79 -0.12
C ILE A 62 13.53 1.30 -1.12
N LYS A 63 13.23 0.51 -2.14
CA LYS A 63 12.17 0.80 -3.11
C LYS A 63 11.17 -0.33 -3.19
N SER A 64 9.90 -0.01 -3.37
CA SER A 64 8.84 -1.01 -3.53
C SER A 64 7.66 -0.48 -4.34
N MET A 65 7.04 -1.37 -5.13
CA MET A 65 5.79 -1.06 -5.82
C MET A 65 4.61 -1.21 -4.86
N VAL A 66 3.93 -0.11 -4.58
CA VAL A 66 2.74 0.00 -3.70
C VAL A 66 1.53 0.58 -4.44
N ALA A 67 1.50 0.45 -5.77
CA ALA A 67 0.37 0.89 -6.59
C ALA A 67 -0.95 0.32 -6.06
N GLY A 68 -1.98 1.18 -6.00
CA GLY A 68 -3.30 0.83 -5.47
C GLY A 68 -3.44 0.96 -3.95
N VAL A 69 -2.40 1.42 -3.24
CA VAL A 69 -2.44 1.71 -1.80
C VAL A 69 -2.31 3.22 -1.61
N LYS A 70 -3.15 3.82 -0.76
CA LYS A 70 -2.98 5.24 -0.41
C LYS A 70 -1.80 5.37 0.55
N PRO A 71 -1.05 6.49 0.51
CA PRO A 71 0.07 6.70 1.43
C PRO A 71 -0.33 6.61 2.92
N GLU A 72 -1.54 7.04 3.28
CA GLU A 72 -2.09 6.94 4.64
C GLU A 72 -2.38 5.51 5.10
N ASP A 73 -2.50 4.56 4.18
CA ASP A 73 -2.74 3.14 4.46
C ASP A 73 -1.43 2.32 4.49
N LEU A 74 -0.28 2.98 4.37
CA LEU A 74 1.05 2.37 4.54
C LEU A 74 1.55 2.59 5.96
N ASP A 75 1.91 1.50 6.63
CA ASP A 75 2.57 1.52 7.93
C ASP A 75 4.06 1.18 7.75
N ILE A 76 4.92 2.12 8.11
CA ILE A 76 6.38 1.99 8.00
C ILE A 76 6.98 2.16 9.39
N ALA A 77 7.43 1.05 9.97
CA ALA A 77 8.13 1.03 11.25
C ALA A 77 9.64 0.91 11.03
N ILE A 78 10.42 1.75 11.72
CA ILE A 78 11.87 1.83 11.57
C ILE A 78 12.54 1.74 12.93
N THR A 79 13.56 0.89 13.04
CA THR A 79 14.53 0.87 14.13
C THR A 79 15.91 1.22 13.59
N ARG A 80 16.95 1.17 14.44
CA ARG A 80 18.34 1.45 13.98
C ARG A 80 18.83 0.44 12.94
N ASP A 81 18.33 -0.78 12.97
CA ASP A 81 18.86 -1.94 12.26
C ASP A 81 17.80 -2.69 11.45
N MET A 82 16.56 -2.19 11.42
CA MET A 82 15.46 -2.86 10.75
C MET A 82 14.43 -1.87 10.20
N VAL A 83 13.80 -2.24 9.08
CA VAL A 83 12.62 -1.57 8.52
C VAL A 83 11.53 -2.59 8.28
N THR A 84 10.31 -2.28 8.70
CA THR A 84 9.11 -3.07 8.40
C THR A 84 8.14 -2.20 7.62
N ILE A 85 7.65 -2.71 6.49
CA ILE A 85 6.68 -2.06 5.61
C ILE A 85 5.44 -2.93 5.59
N LYS A 86 4.28 -2.37 5.91
CA LYS A 86 2.98 -3.02 5.86
C LYS A 86 1.97 -2.17 5.11
N GLY A 87 0.94 -2.82 4.58
CA GLY A 87 -0.20 -2.15 3.97
C GLY A 87 -1.20 -3.15 3.43
N LYS A 88 -2.23 -2.65 2.75
CA LYS A 88 -3.29 -3.49 2.16
C LYS A 88 -3.65 -2.98 0.77
N ARG A 89 -3.71 -3.88 -0.20
CA ARG A 89 -4.26 -3.61 -1.54
C ARG A 89 -5.72 -4.04 -1.56
N GLU A 90 -6.62 -3.11 -1.79
CA GLU A 90 -8.05 -3.39 -1.88
C GLU A 90 -8.49 -3.57 -3.33
N THR A 91 -9.46 -4.46 -3.53
CA THR A 91 -10.07 -4.68 -4.83
C THR A 91 -11.58 -4.62 -4.70
N GLU A 92 -12.18 -3.99 -5.69
CA GLU A 92 -13.59 -4.00 -5.94
C GLU A 92 -13.98 -5.38 -6.51
N ARG A 93 -14.24 -6.37 -5.63
CA ARG A 93 -14.62 -7.74 -6.02
C ARG A 93 -16.02 -7.77 -6.64
N PHE A 94 -16.14 -7.35 -7.89
CA PHE A 94 -17.39 -7.39 -8.65
C PHE A 94 -17.47 -8.54 -9.66
N VAL A 95 -16.36 -9.25 -9.89
CA VAL A 95 -16.25 -10.32 -10.89
C VAL A 95 -16.12 -11.66 -10.19
N LYS A 96 -16.86 -12.68 -10.64
CA LYS A 96 -16.77 -14.02 -10.08
C LYS A 96 -15.43 -14.66 -10.47
N ASP A 97 -14.93 -15.55 -9.62
CA ASP A 97 -13.63 -16.20 -9.84
C ASP A 97 -13.56 -16.97 -11.17
N ASP A 98 -14.66 -17.61 -11.60
CA ASP A 98 -14.75 -18.36 -12.86
C ASP A 98 -14.75 -17.47 -14.12
N ASP A 99 -15.00 -16.16 -13.97
CA ASP A 99 -15.06 -15.21 -15.09
C ASP A 99 -13.67 -14.62 -15.42
N TYR A 100 -12.63 -14.94 -14.65
CA TYR A 100 -11.27 -14.52 -14.96
C TYR A 100 -10.62 -15.45 -16.00
N PHE A 101 -10.16 -14.88 -17.12
CA PHE A 101 -9.23 -15.60 -17.99
C PHE A 101 -7.84 -15.75 -17.36
N HIS A 102 -7.35 -14.70 -16.67
CA HIS A 102 -6.07 -14.67 -15.96
C HIS A 102 -6.16 -13.72 -14.75
N ARG A 103 -5.47 -14.06 -13.66
CA ARG A 103 -5.40 -13.25 -12.44
C ARG A 103 -4.01 -13.31 -11.83
N GLU A 104 -3.22 -12.27 -12.07
CA GLU A 104 -1.83 -12.16 -11.59
C GLU A 104 -1.65 -11.08 -10.51
N LEU A 105 -2.62 -10.18 -10.37
CA LEU A 105 -2.57 -9.12 -9.37
C LEU A 105 -2.84 -9.68 -7.98
N TYR A 106 -2.00 -9.27 -7.03
CA TYR A 106 -2.19 -9.57 -5.62
C TYR A 106 -3.10 -8.54 -4.96
N TRP A 107 -4.12 -9.02 -4.25
CA TRP A 107 -5.04 -8.23 -3.43
C TRP A 107 -5.04 -8.79 -2.01
N GLY A 108 -5.03 -7.92 -1.01
CA GLY A 108 -4.89 -8.29 0.40
C GLY A 108 -3.81 -7.52 1.13
N SER A 109 -3.61 -7.88 2.39
CA SER A 109 -2.57 -7.31 3.26
C SER A 109 -1.19 -7.80 2.83
N PHE A 110 -0.19 -6.94 2.90
CA PHE A 110 1.19 -7.32 2.64
C PHE A 110 2.13 -6.81 3.72
N SER A 111 3.26 -7.51 3.87
CA SER A 111 4.32 -7.11 4.80
C SER A 111 5.69 -7.48 4.27
N ARG A 112 6.69 -6.70 4.67
CA ARG A 112 8.09 -7.02 4.49
C ARG A 112 8.92 -6.40 5.59
N THR A 113 9.74 -7.23 6.22
CA THR A 113 10.78 -6.79 7.16
C THR A 113 12.16 -6.96 6.54
N ILE A 114 12.98 -5.92 6.64
CA ILE A 114 14.33 -5.84 6.12
C ILE A 114 15.28 -5.62 7.30
N MET A 115 16.21 -6.56 7.51
CA MET A 115 17.37 -6.34 8.37
C MET A 115 18.39 -5.46 7.64
N LEU A 116 18.79 -4.35 8.26
CA LEU A 116 19.72 -3.40 7.66
C LEU A 116 21.17 -3.86 7.87
N PRO A 117 22.04 -3.72 6.85
CA PRO A 117 23.46 -4.08 6.96
C PRO A 117 24.27 -3.12 7.84
N THR A 118 23.73 -1.94 8.18
CA THR A 118 24.38 -0.96 9.07
C THR A 118 23.32 -0.12 9.78
N GLU A 119 23.72 0.44 10.93
CA GLU A 119 22.88 1.38 11.70
C GLU A 119 22.57 2.65 10.91
N ILE A 120 21.34 3.15 11.09
CA ILE A 120 20.81 4.36 10.47
C ILE A 120 20.39 5.41 11.52
N GLN A 121 20.35 6.67 11.09
CA GLN A 121 19.82 7.80 11.87
C GLN A 121 18.30 7.85 11.67
N VAL A 122 17.56 7.24 12.60
CA VAL A 122 16.09 7.06 12.48
C VAL A 122 15.37 8.40 12.33
N ASP A 123 15.79 9.42 13.09
CA ASP A 123 15.16 10.74 13.10
C ASP A 123 15.37 11.51 11.78
N GLU A 124 16.30 11.07 10.93
CA GLU A 124 16.60 11.67 9.61
C GLU A 124 16.07 10.82 8.45
N ALA A 125 15.33 9.73 8.73
CA ALA A 125 14.76 8.89 7.70
C ALA A 125 13.62 9.60 6.95
N GLU A 126 13.54 9.37 5.64
CA GLU A 126 12.50 9.93 4.78
C GLU A 126 11.81 8.82 3.99
N ALA A 127 10.48 8.94 3.83
CA ALA A 127 9.69 8.07 2.97
C ALA A 127 8.84 8.92 2.04
N VAL A 128 8.85 8.59 0.75
CA VAL A 128 8.04 9.26 -0.27
C VAL A 128 7.40 8.20 -1.14
N GLU A 129 6.09 8.33 -1.33
CA GLU A 129 5.35 7.60 -2.35
C GLU A 129 5.17 8.52 -3.57
N LYS A 130 5.48 8.01 -4.76
CA LYS A 130 5.24 8.71 -6.01
C LYS A 130 4.81 7.74 -7.11
N HIS A 131 3.57 7.90 -7.58
CA HIS A 131 3.00 7.13 -8.70
C HIS A 131 2.99 5.61 -8.49
N GLY A 132 2.68 5.16 -7.28
CA GLY A 132 2.71 3.76 -6.86
C GLY A 132 4.09 3.22 -6.50
N LEU A 133 5.12 4.07 -6.42
CA LEU A 133 6.47 3.68 -6.02
C LEU A 133 6.81 4.31 -4.67
N LEU A 134 6.97 3.45 -3.66
CA LEU A 134 7.50 3.83 -2.35
C LEU A 134 9.03 3.87 -2.42
N ILE A 135 9.62 4.97 -1.93
CA ILE A 135 11.05 5.17 -1.79
C ILE A 135 11.33 5.57 -0.34
N ILE A 136 12.09 4.74 0.38
CA ILE A 136 12.55 5.02 1.75
C ILE A 136 14.05 5.28 1.71
N ARG A 137 14.48 6.40 2.27
CA ARG A 137 15.89 6.82 2.37
C ARG A 137 16.29 6.85 3.84
N LEU A 138 17.34 6.12 4.16
CA LEU A 138 17.79 5.88 5.53
C LEU A 138 19.24 6.34 5.66
N PRO A 139 19.49 7.55 6.19
CA PRO A 139 20.85 8.04 6.41
C PRO A 139 21.62 7.12 7.36
N LYS A 140 22.84 6.75 7.01
CA LYS A 140 23.71 5.91 7.85
C LYS A 140 24.20 6.72 9.05
N VAL A 141 24.41 6.04 10.18
CA VAL A 141 25.09 6.66 11.33
C VAL A 141 26.54 6.98 10.96
N ASP A 142 26.95 8.24 11.12
CA ASP A 142 28.36 8.62 11.03
C ASP A 142 29.12 8.19 12.29
N LYS A 143 29.74 7.02 12.22
CA LYS A 143 30.56 6.45 13.30
C LYS A 143 31.83 7.26 13.60
N ASN A 144 32.21 8.21 12.74
CA ASN A 144 33.40 9.04 12.91
C ASN A 144 33.07 10.42 13.51
N ARG A 145 31.80 10.74 13.75
CA ARG A 145 31.39 12.04 14.30
C ARG A 145 31.89 12.21 15.74
N GLN A 146 32.80 13.16 15.94
CA GLN A 146 33.32 13.51 17.27
C GLN A 146 32.79 14.88 17.71
N THR A 147 32.48 15.03 19.00
CA THR A 147 32.09 16.31 19.61
C THR A 147 32.85 16.52 20.91
N LYS A 148 33.46 17.70 21.06
CA LYS A 148 34.11 18.12 22.32
C LYS A 148 33.08 18.82 23.20
N LEU A 149 32.91 18.35 24.43
CA LEU A 149 32.04 18.97 25.41
C LEU A 149 32.82 20.03 26.22
N ARG A 150 32.23 21.21 26.41
CA ARG A 150 32.70 22.16 27.44
C ARG A 150 31.97 21.89 28.74
N VAL A 151 32.73 21.69 29.80
CA VAL A 151 32.19 21.63 31.16
C VAL A 151 31.71 23.03 31.55
N LYS A 152 30.45 23.16 31.97
CA LYS A 152 29.92 24.38 32.56
C LYS A 152 30.23 24.40 34.06
N GLY A 153 30.75 25.51 34.53
CA GLY A 153 30.89 25.86 35.95
C GLY A 153 30.05 27.08 36.27
#